data_AF-A0A0A7V1Z0-F1
#
_entry.id   AF-A0A0A7V1Z0-F1
#
_cell.length_a   1.000
_cell.length_b   1.000
_cell.length_c   1.000
_cell.angle_alpha   90.00
_cell.angle_beta   90.00
_cell.angle_gamma   90.00
#
_symmetry.space_group_name_H-M   'P 1'
#
loop_
_entity.id
_entity.type
_entity.pdbx_description
1 polymer ?
#
loop_
_entity_poly.entity_id
_entity_poly.type
_entity_poly.pdbx_seq_one_letter_code
_entity_poly.pdbx_strand_id
1 'polypeptide(L)'
;MVIVDEYFHDLMKKILNSYDIIKNLEDSKEDFLILDVELSKINGLLKVLLRKSDEFSDKNSEFSKLKKKIQNYFQNYYFVEELEKMKEIYSEDPLRVKHIRNSIVKSLQDEKMIFRIYDIANDLK
;
A
#
# COMPACT_ATOMS: atom_id res chain seq x y z
N MET A 1 0.67 8.27 27.33
CA MET A 1 0.20 7.28 26.34
C MET A 1 -0.21 8.08 25.11
N VAL A 2 0.59 8.05 24.05
CA VAL A 2 0.25 8.81 22.83
C VAL A 2 -0.81 8.00 22.11
N ILE A 3 -2.05 8.49 22.14
CA ILE A 3 -3.13 7.99 21.29
C ILE A 3 -2.60 8.15 19.86
N VAL A 4 -2.36 7.04 19.16
CA VAL A 4 -2.28 7.09 17.70
C VAL A 4 -3.61 7.67 17.28
N ASP A 5 -3.58 8.90 16.75
CA ASP A 5 -4.81 9.64 16.39
C ASP A 5 -5.72 8.70 15.60
N GLU A 6 -7.00 8.68 15.98
CA GLU A 6 -8.04 7.86 15.35
C GLU A 6 -8.00 8.01 13.82
N TYR A 7 -7.58 9.20 13.36
CA TYR A 7 -7.21 9.50 11.98
C TYR A 7 -6.17 8.54 11.37
N PHE A 8 -4.99 8.35 11.97
CA PHE A 8 -3.94 7.47 11.43
C PHE A 8 -4.39 6.02 11.38
N HIS A 9 -5.10 5.59 12.41
CA HIS A 9 -5.65 4.25 12.48
C HIS A 9 -6.67 4.00 11.34
N ASP A 10 -7.54 4.96 11.07
CA ASP A 10 -8.47 4.91 9.93
C ASP A 10 -7.73 4.87 8.57
N LEU A 11 -6.65 5.65 8.40
CA LEU A 11 -5.82 5.57 7.19
C LEU A 11 -5.19 4.18 7.02
N MET A 12 -4.66 3.60 8.09
CA MET A 12 -4.04 2.27 8.05
C MET A 12 -5.07 1.18 7.72
N LYS A 13 -6.28 1.25 8.30
CA LYS A 13 -7.37 0.34 7.96
C LYS A 13 -7.78 0.43 6.49
N LYS A 14 -7.85 1.64 5.94
CA LYS A 14 -8.14 1.85 4.51
C LYS A 14 -7.06 1.23 3.61
N ILE A 15 -5.78 1.36 3.97
CA ILE A 15 -4.67 0.69 3.25
C ILE A 15 -4.84 -0.83 3.30
N LEU A 16 -5.13 -1.40 4.47
CA LEU A 16 -5.30 -2.84 4.65
C LEU A 16 -6.48 -3.39 3.85
N ASN A 17 -7.59 -2.66 3.81
CA ASN A 17 -8.75 -3.03 3.00
C ASN A 17 -8.42 -3.05 1.51
N SER A 18 -7.78 -2.01 0.98
CA SER A 18 -7.35 -1.98 -0.43
C SER A 18 -6.36 -3.10 -0.76
N TYR A 19 -5.43 -3.38 0.17
CA TYR A 19 -4.47 -4.48 0.00
C TYR A 19 -5.16 -5.85 -0.06
N ASP A 20 -6.17 -6.08 0.79
CA ASP A 20 -6.93 -7.34 0.77
C ASP A 20 -7.72 -7.49 -0.54
N ILE A 21 -8.31 -6.41 -1.06
CA ILE A 21 -8.94 -6.42 -2.39
C ILE A 21 -7.92 -6.85 -3.44
N ILE A 22 -6.76 -6.18 -3.53
CA ILE A 22 -5.70 -6.52 -4.51
C ILE A 22 -5.27 -7.99 -4.41
N LYS A 23 -5.10 -8.51 -3.19
CA LYS A 23 -4.64 -9.88 -2.95
C LYS A 23 -5.64 -10.93 -3.44
N ASN A 24 -6.93 -10.61 -3.41
CA ASN A 24 -8.02 -11.53 -3.75
C ASN A 24 -8.58 -11.32 -5.16
N LEU A 25 -8.02 -10.39 -5.95
CA LEU A 25 -8.34 -10.28 -7.38
C LEU A 25 -8.01 -11.59 -8.09
N GLU A 26 -8.75 -11.91 -9.14
CA GLU A 26 -8.32 -12.88 -10.14
C GLU A 26 -7.38 -12.15 -11.11
N ASP A 27 -7.53 -12.32 -12.41
CA ASP A 27 -6.58 -11.78 -13.38
C ASP A 27 -7.28 -11.29 -14.66
N SER A 28 -8.54 -10.88 -14.59
CA SER A 28 -9.30 -10.33 -15.72
C SER A 28 -8.94 -8.88 -16.05
N LYS A 29 -9.48 -8.35 -17.16
CA LYS A 29 -9.36 -6.93 -17.51
C LYS A 29 -10.04 -6.04 -16.47
N GLU A 30 -11.19 -6.47 -15.97
CA GLU A 30 -11.92 -5.81 -14.90
C GLU A 30 -11.08 -5.78 -13.61
N ASP A 31 -10.43 -6.90 -13.27
CA ASP A 31 -9.51 -6.97 -12.12
C ASP A 31 -8.31 -6.05 -12.30
N PHE A 32 -7.77 -5.92 -13.51
CA PHE A 32 -6.71 -4.97 -13.81
C PHE A 32 -7.12 -3.51 -13.50
N LEU A 33 -8.35 -3.13 -13.86
CA LEU A 33 -8.87 -1.79 -13.55
C LEU A 33 -9.05 -1.58 -12.05
N ILE A 34 -9.48 -2.62 -11.32
CA ILE A 34 -9.59 -2.57 -9.85
C ILE A 34 -8.19 -2.47 -9.21
N LEU A 35 -7.22 -3.24 -9.70
CA LEU A 35 -5.82 -3.19 -9.25
C LEU A 35 -5.24 -1.78 -9.35
N ASP A 36 -5.42 -1.12 -10.50
CA ASP A 36 -4.96 0.26 -10.74
C ASP A 36 -5.56 1.26 -9.73
N VAL A 37 -6.88 1.17 -9.50
CA VAL A 37 -7.59 2.02 -8.54
C VAL A 37 -7.13 1.77 -7.10
N GLU A 38 -7.08 0.51 -6.66
CA GLU A 38 -6.73 0.17 -5.29
C GLU A 38 -5.24 0.45 -4.99
N LEU A 39 -4.34 0.22 -5.94
CA LEU A 39 -2.94 0.61 -5.78
C LEU A 39 -2.79 2.13 -5.68
N SER A 40 -3.50 2.88 -6.50
CA SER A 40 -3.52 4.35 -6.45
C SER A 40 -4.00 4.86 -5.08
N LYS A 41 -5.05 4.23 -4.51
CA LYS A 41 -5.52 4.52 -3.14
C LYS A 41 -4.44 4.24 -2.10
N ILE A 42 -3.81 3.05 -2.13
CA ILE A 42 -2.72 2.70 -1.21
C ILE A 42 -1.60 3.74 -1.30
N ASN A 43 -1.12 4.04 -2.51
CA ASN A 43 -0.04 5.00 -2.72
C ASN A 43 -0.39 6.40 -2.21
N GLY A 44 -1.62 6.86 -2.44
CA GLY A 44 -2.11 8.13 -1.89
C GLY A 44 -2.09 8.16 -0.37
N LEU A 45 -2.63 7.12 0.28
CA LEU A 45 -2.67 7.02 1.75
C LEU A 45 -1.27 6.91 2.36
N LEU A 46 -0.36 6.14 1.74
CA LEU A 46 1.04 6.04 2.15
C LEU A 46 1.75 7.40 2.08
N LYS A 47 1.50 8.20 1.04
CA LYS A 47 2.03 9.57 0.94
C LYS A 47 1.47 10.48 2.05
N VAL A 48 0.19 10.34 2.41
CA VAL A 48 -0.40 11.07 3.54
C VAL A 48 0.27 10.68 4.85
N LEU A 49 0.49 9.38 5.09
CA LEU A 49 1.21 8.89 6.26
C LEU A 49 2.64 9.46 6.33
N LEU A 50 3.37 9.47 5.22
CA LEU A 50 4.72 10.06 5.16
C LEU A 50 4.71 11.55 5.51
N ARG A 51 3.83 12.34 4.89
CA ARG A 51 3.77 13.79 5.11
C ARG A 51 3.44 14.13 6.56
N LYS A 52 2.52 13.39 7.16
CA LYS A 52 2.08 13.62 8.54
C LYS A 52 2.98 12.96 9.58
N SER A 53 3.89 12.07 9.18
CA SER A 53 4.80 11.40 10.11
C SER A 53 5.69 12.38 10.87
N ASP A 54 6.04 13.52 10.28
CA ASP A 54 6.87 14.56 10.93
C ASP A 54 6.12 15.32 12.05
N GLU A 55 4.79 15.24 12.07
CA GLU A 55 3.99 15.80 13.16
C GLU A 55 4.09 14.93 14.45
N PHE A 56 4.57 13.68 14.34
CA PHE A 56 4.55 12.68 15.43
C PHE A 56 5.85 11.86 15.60
N SER A 57 6.81 11.99 14.68
CA SER A 57 8.01 11.14 14.57
C SER A 57 8.91 11.19 15.81
N ASP A 58 9.00 12.34 16.48
CA ASP A 58 9.82 12.52 17.67
C ASP A 58 9.28 11.79 18.91
N LYS A 59 8.01 11.34 18.89
CA LYS A 59 7.32 10.76 20.05
C LYS A 59 7.06 9.27 19.95
N ASN A 60 7.22 8.65 18.78
CA ASN A 60 6.91 7.22 18.59
C ASN A 60 7.90 6.51 17.64
N SER A 61 8.77 5.67 18.21
CA SER A 61 9.77 4.89 17.46
C SER A 61 9.15 3.94 16.41
N GLU A 62 7.89 3.52 16.61
CA GLU A 62 7.22 2.60 15.71
C GLU A 62 6.80 3.29 14.40
N PHE A 63 6.42 4.57 14.46
CA PHE A 63 6.15 5.41 13.29
C PHE A 63 7.42 5.74 12.51
N SER A 64 8.54 5.99 13.19
CA SER A 64 9.83 6.22 12.51
C SER A 64 10.27 5.00 11.70
N LYS A 65 10.08 3.78 12.24
CA LYS A 65 10.33 2.54 11.51
C LYS A 65 9.38 2.37 10.32
N LEU A 66 8.09 2.66 10.49
CA LEU A 66 7.12 2.60 9.39
C LEU A 66 7.47 3.61 8.28
N LYS A 67 7.84 4.84 8.64
CA LYS A 67 8.26 5.89 7.68
C LYS A 67 9.36 5.39 6.75
N LYS A 68 10.42 4.79 7.31
CA LYS A 68 11.54 4.24 6.53
C LYS A 68 11.08 3.17 5.53
N LYS A 69 10.17 2.28 5.94
CA LYS A 69 9.62 1.22 5.08
C LYS A 69 8.81 1.80 3.92
N ILE A 70 7.97 2.80 4.19
CA ILE A 70 7.19 3.47 3.14
C ILE A 70 8.11 4.23 2.18
N GLN A 71 9.16 4.87 2.68
CA GLN A 71 10.18 5.51 1.84
C GLN A 71 10.89 4.50 0.95
N ASN A 72 11.31 3.35 1.51
CA ASN A 72 11.94 2.27 0.76
C ASN A 72 11.02 1.74 -0.35
N TYR A 73 9.72 1.59 -0.07
CA TYR A 73 8.74 1.19 -1.08
C TYR A 73 8.72 2.17 -2.27
N PHE A 74 8.59 3.47 -2.04
CA PHE A 74 8.56 4.46 -3.12
C PHE A 74 9.90 4.65 -3.84
N GLN A 75 11.03 4.25 -3.24
CA GLN A 75 12.35 4.30 -3.86
C GLN A 75 12.62 3.12 -4.79
N ASN A 76 11.99 1.96 -4.53
CA ASN A 76 12.31 0.72 -5.26
C ASN A 76 11.19 0.25 -6.20
N TYR A 77 9.99 0.82 -6.10
CA TYR A 77 8.82 0.35 -6.84
C TYR A 77 8.06 1.49 -7.54
N TYR A 78 7.87 1.34 -8.85
CA TYR A 78 7.27 2.36 -9.76
C TYR A 78 6.09 1.79 -10.54
N PHE A 79 5.14 1.20 -9.80
CA PHE A 79 4.04 0.45 -10.39
C PHE A 79 2.96 1.31 -11.07
N VAL A 80 2.82 2.60 -10.71
CA VAL A 80 1.81 3.47 -11.34
C VAL A 80 2.12 3.65 -12.81
N GLU A 81 3.38 3.98 -13.13
CA GLU A 81 3.85 4.15 -14.50
C GLU A 81 3.85 2.82 -15.28
N GLU A 82 4.05 1.69 -14.58
CA GLU A 82 3.97 0.35 -15.19
C GLU A 82 2.52 -0.01 -15.56
N LEU A 83 1.56 0.23 -14.66
CA LEU A 83 0.14 -0.01 -14.91
C LEU A 83 -0.40 0.90 -16.03
N GLU A 84 -0.02 2.17 -16.08
CA GLU A 84 -0.41 3.07 -17.19
C GLU A 84 -0.02 2.48 -18.56
N LYS A 85 1.20 1.96 -18.69
CA LYS A 85 1.68 1.31 -19.93
C LYS A 85 0.97 -0.01 -20.21
N MET A 86 0.69 -0.80 -19.17
CA MET A 86 -0.01 -2.08 -19.32
C MET A 86 -1.46 -1.91 -19.74
N LYS A 87 -2.11 -0.81 -19.35
CA LYS A 87 -3.53 -0.55 -19.61
C LYS A 87 -3.90 -0.66 -21.08
N GLU A 88 -3.05 -0.15 -21.96
CA GLU A 88 -3.30 -0.10 -23.40
C GLU A 88 -3.01 -1.42 -24.13
N ILE A 89 -2.02 -2.20 -23.66
CA ILE A 89 -1.44 -3.30 -24.45
C ILE A 89 -1.67 -4.67 -23.80
N TYR A 90 -1.71 -4.73 -22.46
CA TYR A 90 -1.63 -5.98 -21.70
C TYR A 90 -2.75 -6.16 -20.67
N SER A 91 -3.70 -5.22 -20.59
CA SER A 91 -4.82 -5.32 -19.63
C SER A 91 -5.74 -6.51 -19.89
N GLU A 92 -5.75 -7.04 -21.12
CA GLU A 92 -6.52 -8.22 -21.51
C GLU A 92 -5.73 -9.54 -21.40
N ASP A 93 -4.44 -9.50 -21.05
CA ASP A 93 -3.61 -10.71 -20.88
C ASP A 93 -3.60 -11.14 -19.39
N PRO A 94 -4.31 -12.22 -19.02
CA PRO A 94 -4.42 -12.61 -17.61
C PRO A 94 -3.09 -13.00 -16.98
N LEU A 95 -2.13 -13.52 -17.75
CA LEU A 95 -0.82 -13.87 -17.20
C LEU A 95 -0.02 -12.61 -16.84
N ARG A 96 -0.19 -11.53 -17.62
CA ARG A 96 0.42 -10.23 -17.34
C ARG A 96 -0.23 -9.56 -16.15
N VAL A 97 -1.56 -9.55 -16.07
CA VAL A 97 -2.31 -9.03 -14.91
C VAL A 97 -1.90 -9.78 -13.63
N LYS A 98 -1.82 -11.10 -13.69
CA LYS A 98 -1.34 -11.94 -12.59
C LYS A 98 0.06 -11.57 -12.14
N HIS A 99 0.96 -11.37 -13.09
CA HIS A 99 2.35 -11.05 -12.80
C HIS A 99 2.45 -9.72 -12.05
N ILE A 100 1.83 -8.66 -12.57
CA ILE A 100 1.90 -7.34 -11.96
C ILE A 100 1.20 -7.31 -10.59
N ARG A 101 0.04 -7.96 -10.45
CA ARG A 101 -0.66 -8.12 -9.16
C ARG A 101 0.26 -8.77 -8.11
N ASN A 102 0.91 -9.87 -8.47
CA ASN A 102 1.82 -10.58 -7.57
C ASN A 102 3.04 -9.74 -7.20
N SER A 103 3.59 -8.96 -8.13
CA SER A 103 4.72 -8.05 -7.87
C SER A 103 4.33 -6.93 -6.90
N ILE A 104 3.15 -6.33 -7.08
CA ILE A 104 2.60 -5.33 -6.16
C ILE A 104 2.41 -5.93 -4.76
N VAL A 105 1.76 -7.08 -4.64
CA VAL A 105 1.57 -7.75 -3.34
C VAL A 105 2.91 -8.01 -2.65
N LYS A 106 3.90 -8.53 -3.39
CA LYS A 106 5.25 -8.77 -2.85
C LYS A 106 5.93 -7.49 -2.39
N SER A 107 5.83 -6.39 -3.14
CA SER A 107 6.42 -5.11 -2.74
C SER A 107 5.80 -4.52 -1.47
N LEU A 108 4.49 -4.71 -1.27
CA LEU A 108 3.80 -4.23 -0.07
C LEU A 108 4.18 -5.08 1.15
N GLN A 109 4.48 -6.36 0.93
CA GLN A 109 5.01 -7.28 1.93
C GLN A 109 6.51 -7.10 2.18
N ASP A 110 7.23 -6.46 1.26
CA ASP A 110 8.67 -6.24 1.38
C ASP A 110 8.99 -5.45 2.64
N GLU A 111 10.11 -5.82 3.26
CA GLU A 111 10.50 -5.40 4.60
C GLU A 111 9.40 -5.49 5.68
N LYS A 112 8.36 -6.31 5.45
CA LYS A 112 7.16 -6.41 6.31
C LYS A 112 6.37 -5.10 6.44
N MET A 113 6.39 -4.22 5.43
CA MET A 113 5.69 -2.91 5.50
C MET A 113 4.19 -3.07 5.80
N ILE A 114 3.47 -3.88 5.03
CA ILE A 114 2.02 -4.05 5.23
C ILE A 114 1.69 -4.74 6.57
N PHE A 115 2.52 -5.67 7.04
CA PHE A 115 2.34 -6.31 8.34
C PHE A 115 2.54 -5.32 9.48
N ARG A 116 3.49 -4.39 9.33
CA ARG A 116 3.70 -3.33 10.31
C ARG A 116 2.52 -2.36 10.38
N ILE A 117 1.91 -2.04 9.23
CA ILE A 117 0.67 -1.27 9.16
C ILE A 117 -0.45 -2.02 9.90
N TYR A 118 -0.55 -3.34 9.71
CA TYR A 118 -1.49 -4.19 10.43
C TYR A 118 -1.28 -4.17 11.94
N ASP A 119 -0.04 -4.31 12.43
CA ASP A 119 0.26 -4.30 13.85
C ASP A 119 -0.17 -2.97 14.49
N ILE A 120 0.25 -1.83 13.91
CA ILE A 120 -0.11 -0.51 14.43
C ILE A 120 -1.62 -0.26 14.37
N ALA A 121 -2.29 -0.75 13.32
CA ALA A 121 -3.74 -0.63 13.19
C ALA A 121 -4.53 -1.49 14.19
N ASN A 122 -3.93 -2.51 14.80
CA ASN A 122 -4.63 -3.40 15.74
C ASN A 122 -4.13 -3.26 17.20
N ASP A 123 -3.06 -2.50 17.43
CA ASP A 123 -2.54 -2.19 18.78
C ASP A 123 -3.43 -1.23 19.59
N LEU A 124 -4.48 -0.64 18.99
CA LEU A 124 -5.58 0.00 19.74
C LEU A 124 -6.50 -1.07 20.35
N LYS A 125 -6.13 -1.55 21.54
CA LYS A 125 -7.02 -2.26 22.48
C LYS A 125 -7.25 -1.43 23.74
#